data_AF-A0A7K3BLN4-F1
#
_entry.id   AF-A0A7K3BLN4-F1
#
_cell.length_a   1.000
_cell.length_b   1.000
_cell.length_c   1.000
_cell.angle_alpha   90.00
_cell.angle_beta   90.00
_cell.angle_gamma   90.00
#
_symmetry.space_group_name_H-M   'P 1'
#
loop_
_entity.id
_entity.type
_entity.pdbx_description
1 polymer ?
#
loop_
_entity_poly.entity_id
_entity_poly.type
_entity_poly.pdbx_seq_one_letter_code
_entity_poly.pdbx_strand_id
1 'polypeptide(L)'
;MKKTFSLHTEPHIADVGGRELQFLPEVMGDQFMDAYSGLIEAQRTASGIDLEDLSTVDANQLRGAARAMRTFLAELMLPESAELFTRVHVVKDGQVLMQLPNREAAQEYADQVEGGPAQVVDAFPLPDRILVQLLEWVVELYGGGAGERPTGPSSGSATASRRAGRRGMGVPSSRA
;
A
#
# COMPACT_ATOMS: atom_id res chain seq x y z
N MET A 1 -20.53 -33.48 7.51
CA MET A 1 -20.42 -32.72 6.24
C MET A 1 -18.99 -32.17 6.17
N LYS A 2 -18.22 -32.48 5.11
CA LYS A 2 -16.83 -32.02 4.95
C LYS A 2 -16.82 -30.74 4.11
N LYS A 3 -16.08 -29.72 4.56
CA LYS A 3 -15.79 -28.50 3.79
C LYS A 3 -14.30 -28.48 3.47
N THR A 4 -13.95 -28.15 2.23
CA THR A 4 -12.57 -28.06 1.75
C THR A 4 -12.29 -26.61 1.37
N PHE A 5 -11.08 -26.16 1.65
CA PHE A 5 -10.57 -24.83 1.29
C PHE A 5 -9.26 -25.02 0.53
N SER A 6 -8.94 -24.07 -0.36
CA SER A 6 -7.69 -24.04 -1.12
C SER A 6 -6.87 -22.85 -0.67
N LEU A 7 -5.54 -23.02 -0.67
CA LEU A 7 -4.58 -21.96 -0.40
C LEU A 7 -3.75 -21.71 -1.66
N HIS A 8 -3.35 -20.47 -1.86
CA HIS A 8 -2.35 -20.09 -2.84
C HIS A 8 -0.97 -20.61 -2.40
N THR A 9 -0.23 -21.18 -3.35
CA THR A 9 1.12 -21.72 -3.11
C THR A 9 2.18 -21.08 -4.00
N GLU A 10 1.76 -20.29 -4.97
CA GLU A 10 2.63 -19.57 -5.88
C GLU A 10 2.68 -18.08 -5.50
N PRO A 11 3.82 -17.41 -5.65
CA PRO A 11 3.93 -15.98 -5.39
C PRO A 11 3.02 -15.15 -6.30
N HIS A 12 2.47 -14.06 -5.77
CA HIS A 12 1.80 -13.06 -6.61
C HIS A 12 2.84 -12.17 -7.27
N ILE A 13 2.74 -11.96 -8.58
CA ILE A 13 3.77 -11.24 -9.36
C ILE A 13 3.22 -9.89 -9.80
N ALA A 14 3.91 -8.81 -9.46
CA ALA A 14 3.72 -7.50 -10.07
C ALA A 14 4.87 -7.19 -11.04
N ASP A 15 4.55 -7.04 -12.33
CA ASP A 15 5.52 -6.56 -13.32
C ASP A 15 5.52 -5.03 -13.36
N VAL A 16 6.65 -4.45 -12.97
CA VAL A 16 6.86 -3.00 -12.95
C VAL A 16 7.98 -2.63 -13.93
N GLY A 17 7.60 -2.39 -15.17
CA GLY A 17 8.52 -1.95 -16.22
C GLY A 17 9.56 -3.00 -16.60
N GLY A 18 9.17 -4.28 -16.63
CA GLY A 18 10.04 -5.41 -16.96
C GLY A 18 10.80 -5.97 -15.76
N ARG A 19 10.42 -5.60 -14.54
CA ARG A 19 10.97 -6.16 -13.29
C ARG A 19 9.84 -6.79 -12.50
N GLU A 20 10.06 -8.04 -12.13
CA GLU A 20 9.10 -8.82 -11.34
C GLU A 20 9.33 -8.58 -9.86
N LEU A 21 8.29 -8.09 -9.18
CA LEU A 21 8.20 -8.04 -7.73
C LEU A 21 7.30 -9.19 -7.28
N GLN A 22 7.88 -10.12 -6.51
CA GLN A 22 7.20 -11.31 -6.02
C GLN A 22 6.71 -11.08 -4.60
N PHE A 23 5.42 -11.30 -4.39
CA PHE A 23 4.74 -11.21 -3.10
C PHE A 23 4.41 -12.59 -2.54
N LEU A 24 4.27 -12.67 -1.22
CA LEU A 24 3.98 -13.91 -0.50
C LEU A 24 2.71 -14.59 -1.06
N PRO A 25 2.67 -15.93 -1.22
CA PRO A 25 1.48 -16.61 -1.73
C PRO A 25 0.23 -16.35 -0.87
N GLU A 26 0.43 -16.36 0.45
CA GLU A 26 -0.58 -16.16 1.48
C GLU A 26 0.01 -15.31 2.59
N VAL A 27 -0.81 -14.46 3.19
CA VAL A 27 -0.45 -13.61 4.32
C VAL A 27 -1.45 -13.86 5.44
N MET A 28 -0.97 -14.06 6.67
CA MET A 28 -1.86 -14.22 7.80
C MET A 28 -2.49 -12.86 8.15
N GLY A 29 -3.77 -12.86 8.52
CA GLY A 29 -4.51 -11.59 8.73
C GLY A 29 -3.90 -10.71 9.81
N ASP A 30 -3.27 -11.29 10.84
CA ASP A 30 -2.51 -10.57 11.86
C ASP A 30 -1.26 -9.89 11.26
N GLN A 31 -0.46 -10.63 10.49
CA GLN A 31 0.72 -10.09 9.81
C GLN A 31 0.36 -8.92 8.88
N PHE A 32 -0.73 -9.03 8.13
CA PHE A 32 -1.21 -7.94 7.28
C PHE A 32 -1.62 -6.72 8.10
N MET A 33 -2.36 -6.92 9.19
CA MET A 33 -2.84 -5.83 10.04
C MET A 33 -1.71 -5.13 10.80
N ASP A 34 -0.68 -5.86 11.21
CA ASP A 34 0.51 -5.31 11.85
C ASP A 34 1.27 -4.40 10.86
N ALA A 35 1.54 -4.91 9.65
CA ALA A 35 2.16 -4.15 8.58
C ALA A 35 1.34 -2.91 8.21
N TYR A 36 0.02 -3.08 8.05
CA TYR A 36 -0.90 -1.98 7.69
C TYR A 36 -0.98 -0.92 8.79
N SER A 37 -0.91 -1.32 10.06
CA SER A 37 -0.87 -0.40 11.18
C SER A 37 0.38 0.49 11.12
N GLY A 38 1.54 -0.08 10.77
CA GLY A 38 2.77 0.70 10.54
C GLY A 38 2.62 1.76 9.45
N LEU A 39 1.93 1.43 8.34
CA LEU A 39 1.60 2.40 7.29
C LEU A 39 0.68 3.53 7.80
N ILE A 40 -0.39 3.18 8.53
CA ILE A 40 -1.33 4.17 9.08
C ILE A 40 -0.66 5.07 10.11
N GLU A 41 0.21 4.54 10.97
CA GLU A 41 0.97 5.34 11.92
C GLU A 41 1.89 6.34 11.20
N ALA A 42 2.63 5.89 10.19
CA ALA A 42 3.47 6.78 9.40
C ALA A 42 2.65 7.86 8.65
N GLN A 43 1.47 7.51 8.13
CA GLN A 43 0.54 8.48 7.55
C GLN A 43 0.00 9.46 8.59
N ARG A 44 -0.31 9.03 9.81
CA ARG A 44 -0.74 9.89 10.91
C ARG A 44 0.38 10.84 11.37
N THR A 45 1.62 10.36 11.44
CA THR A 45 2.77 11.25 11.69
C THR A 45 2.94 12.27 10.57
N ALA A 46 2.56 11.90 9.34
CA ALA A 46 2.51 12.81 8.20
C ALA A 46 1.20 13.62 8.11
N SER A 47 0.20 13.39 8.99
CA SER A 47 -1.17 13.92 8.83
C SER A 47 -1.29 15.40 9.22
N GLY A 48 -0.75 16.24 8.34
CA GLY A 48 -1.29 17.54 7.95
C GLY A 48 -1.46 17.63 6.42
N ILE A 49 -1.31 16.52 5.70
CA ILE A 49 -1.36 16.44 4.24
C ILE A 49 -2.81 16.37 3.78
N ASP A 50 -3.28 17.45 3.16
CA ASP A 50 -4.46 17.39 2.30
C ASP A 50 -4.04 16.76 0.96
N LEU A 51 -4.51 15.54 0.68
CA LEU A 51 -4.22 14.85 -0.59
C LEU A 51 -4.95 15.50 -1.78
N GLU A 52 -5.96 16.35 -1.53
CA GLU A 52 -6.65 17.14 -2.55
C GLU A 52 -5.94 18.49 -2.81
N ASP A 53 -5.12 18.98 -1.87
CA ASP A 53 -4.27 20.17 -2.02
C ASP A 53 -2.79 19.89 -1.72
N LEU A 54 -2.10 19.33 -2.72
CA LEU A 54 -0.66 19.04 -2.64
C LEU A 54 0.24 20.29 -2.61
N SER A 55 -0.31 21.51 -2.76
CA SER A 55 0.48 22.75 -2.81
C SER A 55 0.94 23.25 -1.44
N THR A 56 0.26 22.83 -0.38
CA THR A 56 0.57 23.18 1.01
C THR A 56 1.39 22.12 1.75
N VAL A 57 1.72 21.04 1.05
CA VAL A 57 2.32 19.85 1.63
C VAL A 57 3.84 19.96 1.73
N ASP A 58 4.40 19.68 2.91
CA ASP A 58 5.84 19.58 3.10
C ASP A 58 6.41 18.38 2.34
N ALA A 59 7.42 18.63 1.49
CA ALA A 59 8.03 17.61 0.64
C ALA A 59 8.70 16.47 1.45
N ASN A 60 9.12 16.72 2.69
CA ASN A 60 9.65 15.67 3.56
C ASN A 60 8.53 14.77 4.10
N GLN A 61 7.34 15.31 4.35
CA GLN A 61 6.18 14.51 4.76
C GLN A 61 5.70 13.59 3.62
N LEU A 62 5.64 14.08 2.38
CA LEU A 62 5.33 13.23 1.20
C LEU A 62 6.36 12.12 1.03
N ARG A 63 7.65 12.45 1.16
CA ARG A 63 8.72 11.45 1.13
C ARG A 63 8.58 10.44 2.27
N GLY A 64 8.14 10.86 3.46
CA GLY A 64 7.87 9.97 4.59
C GLY A 64 6.75 8.98 4.28
N ALA A 65 5.63 9.45 3.73
CA ALA A 65 4.52 8.60 3.32
C ALA A 65 4.91 7.60 2.22
N ALA A 66 5.63 8.04 1.19
CA ALA A 66 6.12 7.16 0.13
C ALA A 66 7.06 6.06 0.65
N ARG A 67 7.90 6.39 1.65
CA ARG A 67 8.77 5.40 2.31
C ARG A 67 7.97 4.40 3.14
N ALA A 68 6.98 4.85 3.90
CA ALA A 68 6.14 3.96 4.69
C ALA A 68 5.37 2.98 3.79
N MET A 69 4.85 3.45 2.65
CA MET A 69 4.25 2.57 1.63
C MET A 69 5.26 1.54 1.13
N ARG A 70 6.52 1.97 0.90
CA ARG A 70 7.56 1.04 0.45
C ARG A 70 7.87 -0.04 1.47
N THR A 71 8.03 0.33 2.74
CA THR A 71 8.28 -0.62 3.83
C THR A 71 7.14 -1.61 3.95
N PHE A 72 5.89 -1.12 4.00
CA PHE A 72 4.70 -1.97 4.05
C PHE A 72 4.64 -2.97 2.90
N LEU A 73 4.86 -2.52 1.66
CA LEU A 73 4.85 -3.40 0.49
C LEU A 73 5.98 -4.44 0.57
N ALA A 74 7.18 -4.05 1.03
CA ALA A 74 8.32 -4.94 1.16
C ALA A 74 8.13 -6.04 2.22
N GLU A 75 7.39 -5.78 3.29
CA GLU A 75 7.04 -6.79 4.31
C GLU A 75 6.18 -7.93 3.75
N LEU A 76 5.48 -7.67 2.65
CA LEU A 76 4.60 -8.63 1.98
C LEU A 76 5.28 -9.27 0.74
N MET A 77 6.54 -8.91 0.47
CA MET A 77 7.35 -9.45 -0.62
C MET A 77 8.17 -10.66 -0.20
N LEU A 78 8.58 -11.47 -1.18
CA LEU A 78 9.68 -12.41 -1.00
C LEU A 78 11.00 -11.67 -0.75
N PRO A 79 11.97 -12.27 -0.02
CA PRO A 79 13.20 -11.59 0.40
C PRO A 79 13.96 -10.90 -0.74
N GLU A 80 14.08 -11.53 -1.90
CA GLU A 80 14.79 -10.99 -3.06
C GLU A 80 14.10 -9.76 -3.64
N SER A 81 12.76 -9.76 -3.65
CA SER A 81 11.96 -8.63 -4.12
C SER A 81 11.97 -7.49 -3.11
N ALA A 82 11.85 -7.81 -1.81
CA ALA A 82 11.95 -6.84 -0.72
C ALA A 82 13.31 -6.14 -0.74
N GLU A 83 14.41 -6.89 -0.90
CA GLU A 83 15.75 -6.32 -0.99
C GLU A 83 15.89 -5.39 -2.20
N LEU A 84 15.46 -5.82 -3.40
CA LEU A 84 15.47 -4.98 -4.59
C LEU A 84 14.69 -3.68 -4.38
N PHE A 85 13.54 -3.77 -3.72
CA PHE A 85 12.58 -2.69 -3.57
C PHE A 85 12.98 -1.65 -2.51
N THR A 86 13.66 -2.09 -1.45
CA THR A 86 14.09 -1.24 -0.31
C THR A 86 15.52 -0.75 -0.39
N ARG A 87 16.33 -1.38 -1.26
CA ARG A 87 17.72 -1.01 -1.48
C ARG A 87 17.86 0.47 -1.86
N VAL A 88 18.89 1.07 -1.29
CA VAL A 88 19.22 2.48 -1.46
C VAL A 88 20.69 2.66 -1.83
N HIS A 89 20.98 3.75 -2.52
CA HIS A 89 22.32 4.20 -2.83
C HIS A 89 22.62 5.49 -2.08
N VAL A 90 23.86 5.60 -1.58
CA VAL A 90 24.43 6.87 -1.16
C VAL A 90 25.17 7.44 -2.35
N VAL A 91 24.73 8.61 -2.80
CA VAL A 91 25.22 9.28 -4.01
C VAL A 91 25.82 10.62 -3.65
N LYS A 92 26.97 10.94 -4.23
CA LYS A 92 27.60 12.25 -4.12
C LYS A 92 28.20 12.64 -5.46
N ASP A 93 28.00 13.88 -5.87
CA ASP A 93 28.52 14.41 -7.15
C ASP A 93 28.16 13.52 -8.37
N GLY A 94 26.97 12.91 -8.33
CA GLY A 94 26.48 11.99 -9.36
C GLY A 94 27.07 10.57 -9.32
N GLN A 95 27.93 10.25 -8.35
CA GLN A 95 28.55 8.94 -8.19
C GLN A 95 27.94 8.16 -7.03
N VAL A 96 27.67 6.87 -7.24
CA VAL A 96 27.26 5.96 -6.17
C VAL A 96 28.49 5.63 -5.32
N LEU A 97 28.50 6.11 -4.08
CA LEU A 97 29.55 5.82 -3.11
C LEU A 97 29.35 4.46 -2.45
N MET A 98 28.09 4.14 -2.13
CA MET A 98 27.74 2.90 -1.44
C MET A 98 26.32 2.47 -1.75
N GLN A 99 26.08 1.16 -1.69
CA GLN A 99 24.78 0.53 -1.81
C GLN A 99 24.47 -0.20 -0.50
N LEU A 100 23.29 0.06 0.06
CA LEU A 100 22.90 -0.43 1.38
C LEU A 100 21.48 -1.00 1.35
N PRO A 101 21.15 -1.95 2.24
CA PRO A 101 19.87 -2.65 2.21
C PRO A 101 18.70 -1.78 2.69
N ASN A 102 18.97 -0.75 3.49
CA ASN A 102 17.95 0.14 4.02
C ASN A 102 18.46 1.58 4.16
N ARG A 103 17.51 2.49 4.32
CA ARG A 103 17.75 3.93 4.35
C ARG A 103 18.44 4.41 5.62
N GLU A 104 18.22 3.74 6.75
CA GLU A 104 18.84 4.09 8.02
C GLU A 104 20.36 3.93 7.94
N ALA A 105 20.84 2.74 7.56
CA ALA A 105 22.26 2.49 7.33
C ALA A 105 22.85 3.42 6.27
N ALA A 106 22.09 3.73 5.21
CA ALA A 106 22.52 4.66 4.18
C ALA A 106 22.61 6.11 4.65
N GLN A 107 21.73 6.54 5.56
CA GLN A 107 21.79 7.87 6.15
C GLN A 107 22.99 7.97 7.09
N GLU A 108 23.22 6.96 7.94
CA GLU A 108 24.40 6.90 8.80
C GLU A 108 25.70 7.00 8.00
N TYR A 109 25.79 6.27 6.88
CA TYR A 109 26.94 6.35 6.00
C TYR A 109 27.04 7.74 5.34
N ALA A 110 25.94 8.28 4.83
CA ALA A 110 25.90 9.60 4.19
C ALA A 110 26.36 10.72 5.12
N ASP A 111 25.99 10.66 6.41
CA ASP A 111 26.37 11.65 7.42
C ASP A 111 27.88 11.62 7.74
N GLN A 112 28.55 10.50 7.47
CA GLN A 112 29.99 10.31 7.65
C GLN A 112 30.80 10.67 6.40
N VAL A 113 30.16 10.97 5.27
CA VAL A 113 30.86 11.32 4.03
C VAL A 113 31.46 12.73 4.15
N GLU A 114 32.79 12.82 4.18
CA GLU A 114 33.49 14.09 4.20
C GLU A 114 33.37 14.86 2.87
N GLY A 115 33.42 16.20 2.95
CA GLY A 115 33.51 17.08 1.77
C GLY A 115 32.18 17.48 1.13
N GLY A 116 31.07 17.56 1.88
CA GLY A 116 29.77 18.05 1.41
C GLY A 116 28.63 17.01 1.49
N PRO A 117 27.37 17.42 1.25
CA PRO A 117 26.20 16.58 1.52
C PRO A 117 26.07 15.42 0.52
N ALA A 118 26.16 14.19 1.02
CA ALA A 118 25.76 13.00 0.27
C ALA A 118 24.23 12.81 0.32
N GLN A 119 23.66 12.28 -0.76
CA GLN A 119 22.23 12.05 -0.90
C GLN A 119 21.91 10.57 -0.87
N VAL A 120 20.90 10.19 -0.09
CA VAL A 120 20.37 8.83 -0.11
C VAL A 120 19.21 8.76 -1.12
N VAL A 121 19.34 7.90 -2.13
CA VAL A 121 18.34 7.70 -3.18
C VAL A 121 17.95 6.23 -3.27
N ASP A 122 16.73 5.96 -3.71
CA ASP A 122 16.28 4.58 -3.93
C ASP A 122 17.02 3.97 -5.13
N ALA A 123 17.54 2.75 -4.97
CA ALA A 123 18.18 2.02 -6.05
C ALA A 123 17.17 1.58 -7.12
N PHE A 124 15.93 1.34 -6.68
CA PHE A 124 14.78 1.15 -7.55
C PHE A 124 13.80 2.33 -7.41
N PRO A 125 14.00 3.42 -8.16
CA PRO A 125 13.10 4.57 -8.11
C PRO A 125 11.78 4.20 -8.79
N LEU A 126 10.68 4.44 -8.08
CA LEU A 126 9.33 4.22 -8.57
C LEU A 126 8.53 5.51 -8.42
N PRO A 127 7.75 5.89 -9.45
CA PRO A 127 6.80 6.97 -9.32
C PRO A 127 5.76 6.65 -8.24
N ASP A 128 5.31 7.65 -7.48
CA ASP A 128 4.32 7.47 -6.40
C ASP A 128 3.03 6.82 -6.90
N ARG A 129 2.59 7.12 -8.13
CA ARG A 129 1.43 6.47 -8.75
C ARG A 129 1.54 4.93 -8.78
N ILE A 130 2.76 4.40 -8.96
CA ILE A 130 3.01 2.95 -9.01
C ILE A 130 2.98 2.38 -7.60
N LEU A 131 3.53 3.09 -6.61
CA LEU A 131 3.45 2.67 -5.21
C LEU A 131 1.99 2.58 -4.72
N VAL A 132 1.15 3.55 -5.12
CA VAL A 132 -0.29 3.54 -4.81
C VAL A 132 -0.99 2.37 -5.50
N GLN A 133 -0.71 2.12 -6.78
CA GLN A 133 -1.30 0.97 -7.50
C GLN A 133 -0.90 -0.37 -6.88
N LEU A 134 0.36 -0.52 -6.46
CA LEU A 134 0.83 -1.72 -5.76
C LEU A 134 0.12 -1.88 -4.41
N LEU A 135 -0.06 -0.79 -3.66
CA LEU A 135 -0.80 -0.79 -2.39
C LEU A 135 -2.25 -1.22 -2.58
N GLU A 136 -2.95 -0.64 -3.56
CA GLU A 136 -4.34 -1.01 -3.88
C GLU A 136 -4.45 -2.49 -4.22
N TRP A 137 -3.56 -3.00 -5.07
CA TRP A 137 -3.53 -4.40 -5.46
C TRP A 137 -3.26 -5.33 -4.27
N VAL A 138 -2.30 -5.00 -3.42
CA VAL A 138 -1.96 -5.77 -2.21
C VAL A 138 -3.11 -5.79 -1.18
N VAL A 139 -3.81 -4.67 -1.01
CA VAL A 139 -4.99 -4.59 -0.16
C VAL A 139 -6.13 -5.44 -0.73
N GLU A 140 -6.30 -5.49 -2.05
CA GLU A 140 -7.26 -6.39 -2.69
C GLU A 140 -6.89 -7.87 -2.49
N LEU A 141 -5.61 -8.21 -2.63
CA LEU A 141 -5.10 -9.57 -2.48
C LEU A 141 -5.27 -10.11 -1.05
N TYR A 142 -4.77 -9.38 -0.04
CA TYR A 142 -4.69 -9.90 1.34
C TYR A 142 -5.73 -9.31 2.29
N GLY A 143 -6.35 -8.18 1.94
CA GLY A 143 -7.27 -7.45 2.81
C GLY A 143 -8.69 -8.01 2.87
N GLY A 144 -8.99 -9.12 2.20
CA GLY A 144 -10.31 -9.78 2.27
C GLY A 144 -11.06 -9.96 0.95
N GLY A 145 -10.41 -9.72 -0.20
CA GLY A 145 -10.96 -10.00 -1.53
C GLY A 145 -11.83 -8.86 -2.09
N ALA A 146 -11.80 -8.74 -3.42
CA ALA A 146 -12.50 -7.75 -4.25
C ALA A 146 -13.93 -7.44 -3.76
N GLY A 147 -14.10 -6.38 -2.96
CA GLY A 147 -15.41 -5.87 -2.54
C GLY A 147 -15.47 -5.29 -1.13
N GLU A 148 -14.59 -5.68 -0.21
CA GLU A 148 -14.62 -5.18 1.17
C GLU A 148 -13.33 -4.43 1.49
N ARG A 149 -13.29 -3.15 1.11
CA ARG A 149 -12.33 -2.20 1.66
C ARG A 149 -12.44 -2.22 3.19
N PRO A 150 -11.32 -2.25 3.95
CA PRO A 150 -11.34 -1.86 5.35
C PRO A 150 -11.99 -0.47 5.43
N THR A 151 -13.14 -0.37 6.09
CA THR A 151 -13.92 0.86 6.17
C THR A 151 -13.17 1.90 7.01
N GLY A 152 -12.26 2.64 6.37
CA GLY A 152 -11.93 3.99 6.81
C GLY A 152 -13.20 4.86 6.75
N PRO A 153 -13.29 5.94 7.54
CA PRO A 153 -14.51 6.73 7.69
C PRO A 153 -14.79 7.55 6.43
N SER A 154 -15.29 6.91 5.38
CA SER A 154 -15.87 7.59 4.24
C SER A 154 -17.33 7.92 4.54
N SER A 155 -17.61 9.22 4.63
CA SER A 155 -18.94 9.86 4.58
C SER A 155 -19.62 9.65 3.21
N GLY A 156 -19.70 8.40 2.75
CA GLY A 156 -20.20 7.99 1.44
C GLY A 156 -21.46 7.17 1.57
N SER A 157 -22.58 7.85 1.73
CA SER A 157 -23.97 7.38 1.66
C SER A 157 -24.18 6.08 0.88
N ALA A 158 -24.43 4.97 1.59
CA ALA A 158 -25.13 3.84 0.99
C ALA A 158 -26.53 4.31 0.62
N THR A 159 -26.86 4.31 -0.67
CA THR A 159 -28.24 4.54 -1.11
C THR A 159 -29.08 3.39 -0.58
N ALA A 160 -30.03 3.69 0.30
CA ALA A 160 -30.94 2.72 0.88
C ALA A 160 -31.60 1.88 -0.22
N SER A 161 -31.62 0.56 -0.03
CA SER A 161 -32.30 -0.36 -0.93
C SER A 161 -33.76 0.06 -1.12
N ARG A 162 -34.23 0.01 -2.37
CA ARG A 162 -35.63 0.34 -2.69
C ARG A 162 -36.55 -0.60 -1.93
N ARG A 163 -37.39 -0.01 -1.07
CA ARG A 163 -38.41 -0.70 -0.26
C ARG A 163 -39.28 -1.60 -1.15
N ALA A 164 -39.23 -2.90 -0.89
CA ALA A 164 -40.11 -3.88 -1.49
C ALA A 164 -41.57 -3.65 -1.07
N GLY A 165 -42.49 -3.68 -2.05
CA GLY A 165 -43.90 -4.03 -1.86
C GLY A 165 -44.84 -2.94 -1.32
N ARG A 166 -45.47 -2.17 -2.22
CA ARG A 166 -46.76 -1.54 -1.91
C ARG A 166 -47.86 -2.55 -2.24
N ARG A 167 -48.57 -3.05 -1.23
CA ARG A 167 -49.77 -3.91 -1.41
C ARG A 167 -50.79 -3.16 -2.26
N GLY A 168 -51.14 -3.73 -3.41
CA GLY A 168 -52.25 -3.26 -4.25
C GLY A 168 -53.57 -3.46 -3.53
N MET A 169 -54.34 -2.39 -3.39
CA MET A 169 -55.70 -2.39 -2.88
C MET A 169 -56.60 -2.75 -4.08
N GLY A 170 -56.96 -4.03 -4.19
CA GLY A 170 -57.88 -4.54 -5.21
C GLY A 170 -59.30 -4.61 -4.65
N VAL A 171 -60.22 -3.96 -5.36
CA VAL A 171 -61.66 -3.80 -5.06
C VAL A 171 -62.39 -5.16 -5.06
N PRO A 172 -63.28 -5.47 -4.10
CA PRO A 172 -64.12 -6.66 -4.18
C PRO A 172 -65.29 -6.44 -5.15
N SER A 173 -65.41 -7.33 -6.14
CA SER A 173 -66.53 -7.39 -7.07
C SER A 173 -67.76 -8.03 -6.41
N SER A 174 -68.92 -7.39 -6.53
CA SER A 174 -70.22 -7.96 -6.20
C SER A 174 -70.73 -8.88 -7.32
N ARG A 175 -71.21 -10.09 -6.96
CA ARG A 175 -72.36 -10.80 -7.55
C ARG A 175 -72.52 -12.20 -6.94
N ALA A 176 -73.59 -12.37 -6.16
CA ALA A 176 -74.58 -13.44 -6.25
C ALA A 176 -75.75 -13.05 -5.34
#